data_AF-A0A8T5RCB6-F1
#
_entry.id   AF-A0A8T5RCB6-F1
#
_cell.length_a   1.000
_cell.length_b   1.000
_cell.length_c   1.000
_cell.angle_alpha   90.00
_cell.angle_beta   90.00
_cell.angle_gamma   90.00
#
_symmetry.space_group_name_H-M   'P 1'
#
loop_
_entity.id
_entity.type
_entity.pdbx_description
1 polymer ?
#
loop_
_entity_poly.entity_id
_entity_poly.type
_entity_poly.pdbx_seq_one_letter_code
_entity_poly.pdbx_strand_id
1 'polypeptide(L)' 'MSEKEIRFCPYCGIKLSHPYWEHIQSVHAEKYTQKETWVTLYQDYRKLGMDEEISLTVISELFNATIDEIKSFLKNKNAL' A
#
# COMPACT_ATOMS: atom_id res chain seq x y z
N MET A 1 14.27 15.63 11.12
CA MET A 1 14.05 14.73 12.27
C MET A 1 12.88 13.84 11.90
N SER A 2 13.10 12.53 11.85
CA SER A 2 12.15 11.55 11.35
C SER A 2 10.94 11.43 12.27
N GLU A 3 9.88 12.18 11.97
CA GLU A 3 8.54 11.83 12.39
C GLU A 3 8.32 10.40 11.91
N LYS A 4 8.28 9.44 12.84
CA LYS A 4 7.94 8.05 12.50
C LYS A 4 6.54 8.10 11.95
N GLU A 5 6.39 8.12 10.63
CA GLU A 5 5.09 8.10 9.98
C GLU A 5 4.32 6.90 10.53
N ILE A 6 3.29 7.19 11.32
CA ILE A 6 2.49 6.15 11.94
C ILE A 6 1.62 5.58 10.84
N ARG A 7 1.96 4.38 10.36
CA ARG A 7 1.15 3.63 9.41
C ARG A 7 0.33 2.56 10.12
N PHE A 8 -0.81 2.23 9.55
CA PHE A 8 -1.71 1.20 10.06
C PHE A 8 -1.91 0.11 9.02
N CYS A 9 -2.10 -1.13 9.48
CA CYS A 9 -2.41 -2.25 8.61
C CYS A 9 -3.78 -2.03 7.95
N PRO A 10 -3.89 -2.12 6.62
CA PRO A 10 -5.17 -1.93 5.94
C PRO A 10 -6.19 -3.06 6.21
N TYR A 11 -5.75 -4.19 6.78
CA TYR A 11 -6.59 -5.36 7.02
C TYR A 11 -7.07 -5.51 8.47
N CYS A 12 -6.21 -5.21 9.44
CA CYS A 12 -6.52 -5.40 10.87
C CYS A 12 -6.42 -4.10 11.69
N GLY A 13 -6.03 -2.98 11.09
CA GLY A 13 -5.98 -1.67 11.74
C GLY A 13 -4.89 -1.52 12.81
N ILE A 14 -4.01 -2.50 13.00
CA ILE A 14 -2.93 -2.37 13.97
C ILE A 14 -1.89 -1.36 13.49
N LYS A 15 -1.21 -0.72 14.44
CA LYS A 15 -0.07 0.15 14.15
C LYS A 15 1.10 -0.69 13.62
N LEU A 16 1.61 -0.31 12.46
CA LEU A 16 2.74 -0.97 11.83
C LEU A 16 4.07 -0.42 12.34
N SER A 17 5.06 -1.31 12.47
CA SER A 17 6.47 -0.97 12.62
C SER A 17 7.16 -1.10 11.27
N HIS A 18 8.06 -0.18 10.95
CA HIS A 18 8.84 -0.26 9.72
C HIS A 18 9.85 -1.45 9.81
N PRO A 19 10.00 -2.27 8.75
CA PRO A 19 9.30 -2.18 7.46
C PRO A 19 7.83 -2.61 7.54
N TYR A 20 6.93 -1.77 7.02
CA TYR A 20 5.48 -1.94 7.21
C TYR A 20 4.93 -3.24 6.59
N TRP A 21 5.54 -3.69 5.49
CA TRP A 21 5.16 -4.90 4.79
C TRP A 21 5.38 -6.19 5.58
N GLU A 22 6.30 -6.23 6.55
CA GLU A 22 6.65 -7.44 7.29
C GLU A 22 5.44 -8.00 8.06
N HIS A 23 4.65 -7.10 8.65
CA HIS A 23 3.42 -7.47 9.34
C HIS A 23 2.40 -8.05 8.36
N ILE A 24 2.20 -7.41 7.21
CA ILE A 24 1.22 -7.84 6.21
C ILE A 24 1.64 -9.19 5.64
N GLN A 25 2.92 -9.39 5.36
CA GLN A 25 3.45 -10.68 4.91
C GLN A 25 3.26 -11.78 5.96
N SER A 26 3.50 -11.49 7.23
CA SER A 26 3.47 -12.50 8.30
C SER A 26 2.06 -12.84 8.78
N VAL A 27 1.19 -11.85 8.92
CA VAL A 27 -0.16 -12.00 9.49
C VAL A 27 -1.23 -12.14 8.41
N HIS A 28 -1.01 -11.51 7.25
CA HIS A 28 -1.95 -11.49 6.13
C HIS A 28 -1.29 -12.03 4.85
N ALA A 29 -0.55 -13.13 4.95
CA ALA A 29 0.20 -13.72 3.83
C ALA A 29 -0.63 -13.94 2.55
N GLU A 30 -1.89 -14.36 2.71
CA GLU A 30 -2.84 -14.53 1.61
C GLU A 30 -3.19 -13.21 0.91
N LYS A 31 -3.19 -12.10 1.65
CA LYS A 31 -3.50 -10.76 1.13
C LYS A 31 -2.25 -10.08 0.60
N TYR A 32 -1.09 -10.39 1.15
CA TYR A 32 0.19 -9.90 0.70
C TYR A 32 0.46 -10.28 -0.77
N THR A 33 0.00 -11.46 -1.19
CA THR A 33 0.13 -11.93 -2.58
C THR A 33 -0.99 -11.46 -3.52
N GLN A 34 -2.10 -10.97 -2.97
CA GLN A 34 -3.25 -10.46 -3.73
C GLN A 34 -3.08 -8.98 -4.08
N LYS A 35 -2.77 -8.72 -5.35
CA LYS A 35 -2.55 -7.36 -5.87
C LYS A 35 -3.84 -6.55 -6.00
N GLU A 36 -5.00 -7.18 -5.87
CA GLU A 36 -6.31 -6.51 -5.88
C GLU A 36 -6.41 -5.41 -4.82
N THR A 37 -5.75 -5.58 -3.68
CA THR A 37 -5.74 -4.56 -2.61
C THR A 37 -5.04 -3.28 -3.06
N TRP A 38 -4.09 -3.33 -4.00
CA TRP A 38 -3.41 -2.14 -4.51
C TRP A 38 -4.40 -1.18 -5.17
N VAL A 39 -5.37 -1.70 -5.92
CA VAL A 39 -6.43 -0.89 -6.55
C VAL A 39 -7.29 -0.20 -5.50
N THR A 40 -7.70 -0.95 -4.47
CA THR A 40 -8.56 -0.43 -3.40
C THR A 40 -7.85 0.67 -2.63
N LEU A 41 -6.62 0.40 -2.18
CA LEU A 41 -5.81 1.38 -1.44
C LEU A 41 -5.51 2.62 -2.27
N TYR A 42 -5.17 2.44 -3.54
CA TYR A 42 -4.91 3.57 -4.43
C TYR A 42 -6.17 4.45 -4.53
N GLN A 43 -7.33 3.87 -4.85
CA GLN A 43 -8.57 4.63 -4.95
C GLN A 43 -8.95 5.32 -3.63
N ASP A 44 -8.78 4.64 -2.50
CA ASP A 44 -9.12 5.20 -1.19
C ASP A 44 -8.18 6.37 -0.84
N TYR A 45 -6.87 6.23 -1.08
CA TYR A 45 -5.92 7.32 -0.88
C TYR A 45 -6.21 8.51 -1.79
N ARG A 46 -6.55 8.27 -3.07
CA ARG A 46 -6.95 9.34 -4.00
C ARG A 46 -8.25 10.02 -3.58
N LYS A 47 -9.25 9.28 -3.08
CA LYS A 47 -10.51 9.83 -2.54
C LYS A 47 -10.27 10.69 -1.28
N LEU A 48 -9.26 10.35 -0.48
CA LEU A 48 -8.84 11.15 0.68
C LEU A 48 -8.04 12.40 0.28
N GLY A 49 -7.84 12.64 -1.02
CA GLY A 49 -7.10 13.79 -1.54
C GLY A 49 -5.58 13.62 -1.49
N MET A 50 -5.08 12.41 -1.25
CA MET A 50 -3.65 12.12 -1.25
C MET A 50 -3.11 12.16 -2.69
N ASP A 51 -1.93 12.73 -2.88
CA ASP A 51 -1.27 12.77 -4.19
C ASP A 51 -1.02 11.36 -4.76
N GLU A 52 -0.98 11.24 -6.09
CA GLU A 52 -0.73 9.97 -6.76
C GLU A 52 0.63 9.39 -6.36
N GLU A 53 1.69 10.19 -6.38
CA GLU A 53 3.04 9.76 -6.08
C GLU A 53 3.15 9.28 -4.63
N ILE A 54 2.51 10.01 -3.70
CA ILE A 54 2.43 9.62 -2.30
C ILE A 54 1.64 8.32 -2.17
N SER A 55 0.48 8.20 -2.82
CA SER A 55 -0.37 7.00 -2.76
C SER A 55 0.40 5.76 -3.23
N LEU A 56 1.13 5.88 -4.34
CA LEU A 56 1.95 4.80 -4.88
C LEU A 56 3.13 4.44 -3.98
N THR A 57 3.77 5.45 -3.38
CA THR A 57 4.87 5.25 -2.42
C THR A 57 4.38 4.46 -1.20
N VAL A 58 3.22 4.82 -0.65
CA VAL A 58 2.65 4.11 0.50
C VAL A 58 2.34 2.64 0.16
N ILE A 59 1.76 2.38 -1.02
CA ILE A 59 1.48 1.00 -1.45
C ILE A 59 2.79 0.23 -1.66
N SER A 60 3.81 0.87 -2.22
CA SER A 60 5.15 0.30 -2.40
C SER A 60 5.75 -0.17 -1.08
N GLU A 61 5.68 0.66 -0.03
CA GLU A 61 6.17 0.32 1.30
C GLU A 61 5.34 -0.76 2.02
N LEU A 62 4.03 -0.82 1.77
CA LEU A 62 3.14 -1.81 2.40
C LEU A 62 3.26 -3.21 1.79
N PHE A 63 3.64 -3.31 0.51
CA PHE A 63 3.69 -4.59 -0.21
C PHE A 63 5.08 -4.95 -0.73
N ASN A 64 6.11 -4.20 -0.35
CA ASN A 64 7.50 -4.37 -0.80
C ASN A 64 7.60 -4.51 -2.34
N ALA A 65 6.85 -3.67 -3.06
CA ALA A 65 6.76 -3.69 -4.52
C ALA A 65 7.29 -2.38 -5.10
N THR A 66 7.74 -2.37 -6.36
CA THR A 66 8.22 -1.13 -6.98
C THR A 66 7.04 -0.26 -7.43
N ILE A 67 7.23 1.05 -7.46
CA ILE A 67 6.21 1.98 -7.97
C ILE A 67 5.85 1.64 -9.42
N ASP A 68 6.82 1.26 -10.25
CA ASP A 68 6.58 0.87 -11.66
C ASP A 68 5.72 -0.39 -11.78
N GLU A 69 5.92 -1.38 -10.91
CA GLU A 69 5.09 -2.58 -10.85
C GLU A 69 3.65 -2.23 -10.46
N ILE A 70 3.48 -1.39 -9.44
CA ILE A 70 2.17 -0.94 -8.98
C ILE A 70 1.47 -0.14 -10.08
N LYS A 71 2.15 0.84 -10.70
CA LYS A 71 1.61 1.63 -11.81
C LYS A 71 1.18 0.73 -12.97
N SER A 72 2.02 -0.22 -13.36
CA SER A 72 1.70 -1.16 -14.44
C SER A 72 0.46 -1.99 -14.12
N PHE A 73 0.33 -2.47 -12.89
CA PHE A 73 -0.84 -3.21 -12.44
C PHE A 73 -2.11 -2.35 -12.43
N LEU A 74 -2.04 -1.12 -11.88
CA LEU A 74 -3.18 -0.20 -11.81
C LEU A 74 -3.68 0.21 -13.20
N LYS A 75 -2.77 0.49 -14.14
CA LYS A 75 -3.12 0.76 -15.56
C LYS A 75 -3.85 -0.41 -16.20
N ASN A 76 -3.34 -1.63 -16.01
CA ASN A 76 -3.99 -2.84 -16.53
C ASN A 76 -5.40 -3.08 -15.95
N LYS A 77 -5.69 -2.52 -14.78
CA LYS A 77 -6.99 -2.57 -14.10
C LYS A 77 -7.87 -1.34 -14.36
N ASN A 78 -7.44 -0.38 -15.19
CA ASN A 78 -8.10 0.92 -15.42
C ASN A 78 -8.37 1.71 -14.13
N ALA A 79 -7.46 1.60 -13.15
CA ALA A 79 -7.54 2.30 -11.88
C ALA A 79 -6.65 3.55 -11.81
N LEU A 80 -5.83 3.76 -12.84
CA LEU A 80 -4.93 4.88 -13.09
C LEU A 80 -5.24 5.44 -14.49
#